data_AF-A0A5F8A9N3-F1
#
_entry.id   AF-A0A5F8A9N3-F1
#
_cell.length_a   1.000
_cell.length_b   1.000
_cell.length_c   1.000
_cell.angle_alpha   90.00
_cell.angle_beta   90.00
_cell.angle_gamma   90.00
#
_symmetry.space_group_name_H-M   'P 1'
#
loop_
_entity.id
_entity.type
_entity.pdbx_description
1 polymer ?
#
loop_
_entity_poly.entity_id
_entity_poly.type
_entity_poly.pdbx_seq_one_letter_code
_entity_poly.pdbx_strand_id
1 'polypeptide(L)'
;MYNSVLPIGGRPLFLQVGANYTFTQIAMDRVAAADGHYDVLFIGTDAGTVLKVISVPKGSRPSAEGLLLEELHVFEDSAAVTSMQISSKRAVPAARRKEWRPQHAVLGRLVSSRAAGTQSVRRGGQQRLSRV
;
A
#
# COMPACT_ATOMS: atom_id res chain seq x y z
N MET A 1 26.85 23.17 -10.03
CA MET A 1 25.66 23.82 -10.63
C MET A 1 25.57 25.23 -10.08
N TYR A 2 25.25 26.22 -10.93
CA TYR A 2 25.15 27.64 -10.52
C TYR A 2 23.70 28.10 -10.29
N ASN A 3 22.74 27.58 -11.06
CA ASN A 3 21.33 27.94 -10.96
C ASN A 3 20.53 26.95 -10.08
N SER A 4 19.58 27.45 -9.30
CA SER A 4 18.64 26.64 -8.52
C SER A 4 17.54 26.04 -9.40
N VAL A 5 17.07 24.84 -9.02
CA VAL A 5 15.87 24.23 -9.60
C VAL A 5 14.69 24.58 -8.71
N LEU A 6 13.72 25.32 -9.24
CA LEU A 6 12.52 25.71 -8.51
C LEU A 6 11.36 24.74 -8.79
N PRO A 7 10.48 24.50 -7.80
CA PRO A 7 9.27 23.73 -8.03
C PRO A 7 8.35 24.43 -9.02
N ILE A 8 7.52 23.64 -9.71
CA ILE A 8 6.47 24.17 -10.60
C ILE A 8 5.53 25.07 -9.78
N GLY A 9 5.28 26.28 -10.28
CA GLY A 9 4.47 27.28 -9.57
C GLY A 9 5.18 28.00 -8.42
N GLY A 10 6.47 27.74 -8.21
CA GLY A 10 7.32 28.45 -7.23
C GLY A 10 7.04 28.11 -5.77
N ARG A 11 6.23 27.08 -5.49
CA ARG A 11 5.85 26.66 -4.14
C ARG A 11 5.61 25.13 -4.10
N PRO A 12 5.66 24.49 -2.91
CA PRO A 12 5.29 23.08 -2.80
C PRO A 12 3.81 22.84 -3.14
N LEU A 13 3.50 21.65 -3.66
CA LEU A 13 2.13 21.24 -3.99
C LEU A 13 1.26 21.06 -2.74
N PHE A 14 1.83 20.42 -1.72
CA PHE A 14 1.19 20.11 -0.46
C PHE A 14 2.17 20.42 0.67
N LEU A 15 1.67 21.02 1.75
CA LEU A 15 2.45 21.41 2.91
C LEU A 15 1.64 21.09 4.16
N GLN A 16 2.26 20.39 5.11
CA GLN A 16 1.69 20.10 6.41
C GLN A 16 2.61 20.70 7.48
N VAL A 17 2.07 21.56 8.33
CA VAL A 17 2.81 22.23 9.42
C VAL A 17 2.14 21.91 10.74
N GLY A 18 2.92 21.61 11.78
CA GLY A 18 2.40 21.29 13.11
C GLY A 18 1.84 19.88 13.26
N ALA A 19 2.04 19.01 12.26
CA ALA A 19 1.79 17.58 12.44
C ALA A 19 2.90 16.95 13.28
N ASN A 20 2.54 15.95 14.09
CA ASN A 20 3.48 15.18 14.92
C ASN A 20 4.16 14.04 14.13
N TYR A 21 4.27 14.19 12.81
CA TYR A 21 4.88 13.23 11.92
C TYR A 21 5.63 13.94 10.80
N THR A 22 6.56 13.23 10.18
CA THR A 22 7.27 13.66 8.97
C THR A 22 6.91 12.75 7.80
N PHE A 23 6.95 13.30 6.58
CA PHE A 23 6.74 12.51 5.36
C PHE A 23 7.97 11.67 5.06
N THR A 24 7.78 10.38 4.84
CA THR A 24 8.86 9.42 4.60
C THR A 24 8.86 8.86 3.19
N GLN A 25 7.69 8.63 2.61
CA GLN A 25 7.52 7.98 1.32
C GLN A 25 6.44 8.68 0.50
N ILE A 26 6.55 8.58 -0.82
CA ILE A 26 5.55 9.12 -1.74
C ILE A 26 5.38 8.15 -2.91
N ALA A 27 4.13 7.91 -3.28
CA ALA A 27 3.75 7.24 -4.52
C ALA A 27 2.60 8.01 -5.17
N MET A 28 2.46 7.90 -6.49
CA MET A 28 1.46 8.64 -7.25
C MET A 28 0.74 7.71 -8.23
N ASP A 29 -0.56 7.90 -8.37
CA ASP A 29 -1.37 7.29 -9.41
C ASP A 29 -2.19 8.35 -10.15
N ARG A 30 -2.41 8.15 -11.44
CA ARG A 30 -3.22 9.04 -12.27
C ARG A 30 -4.59 8.42 -12.50
N VAL A 31 -5.61 9.02 -11.90
CA VAL A 31 -6.95 8.46 -11.85
C VAL A 31 -7.88 9.25 -12.77
N ALA A 32 -8.65 8.54 -13.59
CA ALA A 32 -9.73 9.12 -14.37
C ALA A 32 -10.98 9.28 -13.47
N ALA A 33 -11.55 10.48 -13.46
CA ALA A 33 -12.79 10.87 -12.81
C ALA A 33 -13.80 11.35 -13.86
N ALA A 34 -15.01 11.70 -13.44
CA ALA A 34 -16.09 12.12 -14.34
C ALA A 34 -15.79 13.44 -15.08
N ASP A 35 -15.02 14.32 -14.44
CA ASP A 35 -14.69 15.67 -14.86
C ASP A 35 -13.24 15.83 -15.37
N GLY A 36 -12.43 14.76 -15.33
CA GLY A 36 -11.07 14.81 -15.84
C GLY A 36 -10.16 13.76 -15.25
N HIS A 37 -8.86 14.05 -15.26
CA HIS A 37 -7.86 13.21 -14.63
C HIS A 37 -7.25 13.93 -13.45
N TYR A 38 -7.04 13.20 -12.36
CA TYR A 38 -6.40 13.70 -11.16
C TYR A 38 -5.14 12.92 -10.87
N ASP A 39 -4.12 13.66 -10.44
CA ASP A 39 -2.93 13.08 -9.86
C ASP A 39 -3.23 12.87 -8.37
N VAL A 40 -3.26 11.60 -7.95
CA VAL A 40 -3.49 11.17 -6.57
C VAL A 40 -2.16 10.78 -5.97
N LEU A 41 -1.79 11.47 -4.89
CA LEU A 41 -0.58 11.25 -4.13
C LEU A 41 -0.92 10.42 -2.88
N PHE A 42 -0.14 9.38 -2.64
CA PHE A 42 -0.14 8.61 -1.41
C PHE A 42 1.17 8.93 -0.68
N ILE A 43 1.08 9.51 0.51
CA ILE A 43 2.23 10.00 1.27
C ILE A 43 2.31 9.20 2.57
N GLY A 44 3.38 8.43 2.75
CA GLY A 44 3.66 7.70 3.97
C GLY A 44 4.36 8.59 5.00
N THR A 45 4.16 8.30 6.29
CA THR A 45 4.77 9.02 7.40
C THR A 45 5.62 8.14 8.29
N ASP A 46 6.41 8.77 9.16
CA ASP A 46 7.17 8.11 10.23
C ASP A 46 6.30 7.60 11.39
N ALA A 47 5.03 8.02 11.45
CA ALA A 47 4.06 7.57 12.45
C ALA A 47 3.14 6.44 11.94
N GLY A 48 3.49 5.80 10.81
CA GLY A 48 2.70 4.70 10.26
C GLY A 48 1.35 5.12 9.69
N THR A 49 1.23 6.38 9.25
CA THR A 49 0.06 6.88 8.53
C THR A 49 0.34 7.01 7.04
N VAL A 50 -0.70 6.84 6.23
CA VAL A 50 -0.72 7.12 4.79
C VAL A 50 -1.77 8.19 4.53
N LEU A 51 -1.35 9.31 3.97
CA LEU A 51 -2.21 10.40 3.53
C LEU A 51 -2.55 10.19 2.06
N LYS A 52 -3.78 10.48 1.68
CA LYS A 52 -4.24 10.53 0.29
C LYS A 52 -4.55 11.97 -0.09
N VAL A 53 -3.77 12.51 -1.00
CA VAL A 53 -3.84 13.91 -1.44
C VAL A 53 -4.13 13.95 -2.93
N ILE A 54 -5.00 14.84 -3.40
CA ILE A 54 -5.21 15.06 -4.84
C ILE A 54 -4.65 16.40 -5.27
N SER A 55 -4.02 16.42 -6.44
CA SER A 55 -3.58 17.66 -7.09
C SER A 55 -4.76 18.28 -7.85
N VAL A 56 -5.25 19.43 -7.39
CA VAL A 56 -6.33 20.18 -8.02
C VAL A 56 -5.74 21.41 -8.72
N PRO A 57 -5.96 21.60 -10.03
CA PRO A 57 -5.54 22.81 -10.72
C PRO A 57 -6.23 24.06 -10.15
N LYS A 58 -5.46 25.11 -9.81
CA LYS A 58 -6.04 26.41 -9.41
C LYS A 58 -6.23 27.32 -10.62
N GLY A 59 -7.43 27.30 -11.19
CA GLY A 59 -7.90 28.29 -12.17
C GLY A 59 -6.93 28.48 -13.35
N SER A 60 -6.73 29.73 -13.78
CA SER A 60 -5.94 30.09 -14.97
C SER A 60 -4.42 30.14 -14.76
N ARG A 61 -3.92 29.89 -13.54
CA ARG A 61 -2.48 29.92 -13.23
C ARG A 61 -1.88 28.52 -13.30
N PRO A 62 -0.58 28.37 -13.67
CA PRO A 62 0.13 27.09 -13.68
C PRO A 62 0.48 26.60 -12.27
N SER A 63 -0.46 26.68 -11.35
CA SER A 63 -0.28 26.28 -9.96
C SER A 63 -1.39 25.31 -9.58
N ALA A 64 -1.01 24.13 -9.10
CA ALA A 64 -1.92 23.19 -8.48
C ALA A 64 -1.88 23.37 -6.95
N GLU A 65 -2.89 22.84 -6.28
CA GLU A 65 -2.96 22.71 -4.83
C GLU A 65 -3.25 21.25 -4.47
N GLY A 66 -2.51 20.75 -3.49
CA GLY A 66 -2.79 19.46 -2.87
C GLY A 66 -3.96 19.58 -1.89
N LEU A 67 -5.02 18.83 -2.13
CA LEU A 67 -6.15 18.67 -1.22
C LEU A 67 -6.05 17.32 -0.51
N LEU A 68 -5.94 17.34 0.82
CA LEU A 68 -5.98 16.12 1.65
C LEU A 68 -7.40 15.56 1.67
N LEU A 69 -7.53 14.29 1.25
CA LEU A 69 -8.81 13.58 1.26
C LEU A 69 -8.95 12.66 2.47
N GLU A 70 -7.89 11.91 2.78
CA GLU A 70 -7.92 10.84 3.78
C GLU A 70 -6.56 10.76 4.49
N GLU A 71 -6.59 10.41 5.78
CA GLU A 71 -5.42 10.02 6.56
C GLU A 71 -5.73 8.68 7.22
N LEU A 72 -4.92 7.65 6.93
CA LEU A 72 -5.14 6.28 7.39
C LEU A 72 -3.93 5.77 8.16
N HIS A 73 -4.15 5.28 9.38
CA HIS A 73 -3.13 4.55 10.14
C HIS A 73 -3.06 3.11 9.63
N VAL A 74 -1.88 2.67 9.18
CA VAL A 74 -1.68 1.37 8.50
C VAL A 74 -0.93 0.34 9.32
N PHE A 75 -0.26 0.75 10.41
CA PHE A 75 0.46 -0.13 11.33
C PHE A 75 -0.06 0.05 12.75
N GLU A 76 -0.14 -1.02 13.56
CA GLU A 76 -0.67 -0.91 14.93
C GLU A 76 0.28 -0.17 15.89
N ASP A 77 1.57 -0.29 15.66
CA ASP A 77 2.66 0.22 16.49
C ASP A 77 3.19 1.59 16.03
N SER A 78 2.48 2.27 15.12
CA SER A 78 2.91 3.55 14.54
C SER A 78 4.30 3.51 13.89
N ALA A 79 4.73 2.35 13.38
CA ALA A 79 6.00 2.18 12.71
C ALA A 79 6.11 3.02 11.42
N ALA A 80 7.30 3.52 11.10
CA ALA A 80 7.50 4.34 9.91
C ALA A 80 7.21 3.58 8.61
N VAL A 81 6.51 4.23 7.68
CA VAL A 81 6.35 3.73 6.31
C VAL A 81 7.70 3.87 5.59
N THR A 82 8.36 2.76 5.27
CA THR A 82 9.71 2.75 4.66
C THR A 82 9.70 2.43 3.16
N SER A 83 8.62 1.84 2.66
CA SER A 83 8.45 1.54 1.25
C SER A 83 6.98 1.59 0.88
N MET A 84 6.69 2.15 -0.30
CA MET A 84 5.35 2.20 -0.87
C MET A 84 5.42 1.85 -2.35
N GLN A 85 4.50 0.99 -2.80
CA GLN A 85 4.32 0.67 -4.21
C GLN A 85 2.83 0.63 -4.52
N ILE A 86 2.45 1.18 -5.67
CA ILE A 86 1.07 1.17 -6.14
C ILE A 86 0.94 0.13 -7.25
N SER A 87 -0.10 -0.70 -7.15
CA SER A 87 -0.51 -1.59 -8.24
C SER A 87 -1.82 -1.08 -8.83
N SER A 88 -1.77 -0.54 -10.04
CA SER A 88 -2.94 0.01 -10.76
C SER A 88 -3.90 -1.06 -11.30
N LYS A 89 -3.90 -2.27 -10.72
CA LYS A 89 -4.76 -3.37 -11.19
C LYS A 89 -6.21 -2.98 -11.00
N ARG A 90 -6.88 -2.69 -12.11
CA ARG A 90 -8.33 -2.47 -12.13
C ARG A 90 -9.01 -3.78 -11.75
N ALA A 91 -9.63 -3.81 -10.57
CA ALA A 91 -10.58 -4.85 -10.23
C ALA A 91 -11.77 -4.72 -11.20
N VAL A 92 -11.76 -5.54 -12.25
CA VAL A 92 -12.96 -5.73 -13.06
C VAL A 92 -14.04 -6.28 -12.11
N PRO A 93 -15.22 -5.66 -12.00
CA PRO A 93 -16.29 -6.15 -11.14
C PRO A 93 -16.52 -7.64 -11.40
N ALA A 94 -16.65 -8.45 -10.34
CA ALA A 94 -16.82 -9.90 -10.43
C ALA A 94 -18.00 -10.32 -11.35
N ALA A 95 -18.94 -9.41 -11.61
CA ALA A 95 -20.02 -9.57 -12.57
C ALA A 95 -19.56 -9.83 -14.03
N ARG A 96 -18.34 -9.44 -14.43
CA ARG A 96 -17.76 -9.76 -15.75
C ARG A 96 -16.78 -10.95 -15.72
N ARG A 97 -16.68 -11.67 -14.60
CA ARG A 97 -15.76 -12.82 -14.44
C ARG A 97 -16.39 -14.17 -14.80
N LYS A 98 -17.67 -14.19 -15.21
CA LYS A 98 -18.38 -15.41 -15.64
C LYS A 98 -18.27 -15.73 -17.13
N GLU A 99 -17.60 -14.91 -17.93
CA GLU A 99 -17.35 -15.16 -19.35
C GLU A 99 -15.87 -15.42 -19.63
N TRP A 100 -15.26 -16.23 -18.78
CA TRP A 100 -13.99 -16.88 -19.12
C TRP A 100 -14.28 -18.37 -19.32
N ARG A 101 -14.47 -18.78 -20.58
CA ARG A 101 -14.43 -20.19 -20.97
C ARG A 101 -12.96 -20.56 -21.20
N PRO A 102 -12.32 -21.38 -20.35
CA PRO A 102 -11.04 -21.95 -20.70
C PRO A 102 -11.31 -23.07 -21.71
N GLN A 103 -11.11 -22.77 -23.00
CA GLN A 103 -10.92 -23.83 -23.98
C GLN A 103 -9.46 -24.27 -23.85
N HIS A 104 -9.26 -25.48 -23.31
CA HIS A 104 -8.01 -26.25 -23.30
C HIS A 104 -6.78 -25.58 -22.66
N ALA A 105 -6.51 -25.93 -21.40
CA ALA A 105 -5.13 -25.97 -20.90
C ALA A 105 -4.94 -27.17 -19.98
N VAL A 106 -4.00 -28.01 -20.39
CA VAL A 106 -3.67 -29.34 -19.90
C VAL A 106 -3.07 -29.30 -18.50
N LEU A 107 -3.37 -30.36 -17.76
CA LEU A 107 -2.89 -30.73 -16.44
C LEU A 107 -1.36 -30.58 -16.32
N GLY A 108 -0.91 -29.64 -15.48
CA GLY A 108 0.51 -29.48 -15.10
C GLY A 108 0.66 -29.51 -13.59
N ARG A 109 0.94 -30.69 -13.05
CA ARG A 109 1.34 -30.92 -11.66
C ARG A 109 2.68 -30.22 -11.42
N LEU A 110 2.76 -29.31 -10.45
CA LEU A 110 4.03 -28.98 -9.79
C LEU A 110 3.86 -29.18 -8.28
N VAL A 111 4.47 -30.25 -7.79
CA VAL A 111 4.69 -30.50 -6.37
C VAL A 111 5.89 -29.65 -5.97
N SER A 112 5.73 -28.81 -4.94
CA SER A 112 6.87 -28.27 -4.19
C SER A 112 6.68 -28.62 -2.71
N SER A 113 7.65 -29.37 -2.21
CA SER A 113 7.72 -30.01 -0.91
C SER A 113 7.80 -29.00 0.23
N ARG A 114 6.81 -29.01 1.15
CA ARG A 114 7.04 -28.58 2.52
C ARG A 114 7.42 -29.81 3.34
N ALA A 115 8.68 -29.86 3.76
CA ALA A 115 9.13 -30.75 4.82
C ALA A 115 8.32 -30.41 6.08
N ALA A 116 7.42 -31.32 6.43
CA ALA A 116 6.65 -31.25 7.67
C ALA A 116 7.59 -31.48 8.85
N GLY A 117 7.41 -30.66 9.88
CA GLY A 117 8.18 -30.70 11.10
C GLY A 117 8.06 -32.03 11.84
N THR A 118 9.19 -32.44 12.40
CA THR A 118 9.30 -33.51 13.39
C THR A 118 8.69 -33.00 14.70
N GLN A 119 7.44 -33.37 14.96
CA GLN A 119 6.87 -33.33 16.32
C GLN A 119 6.58 -34.78 16.73
N SER A 120 7.54 -35.36 17.44
CA SER A 120 7.43 -36.69 18.03
C SER A 120 6.52 -36.62 19.26
N VAL A 121 5.34 -37.23 19.16
CA VAL A 121 4.42 -37.46 20.28
C VAL A 121 4.50 -38.94 20.69
N ARG A 122 5.07 -39.12 21.90
CA ARG A 122 4.73 -40.05 22.99
C ARG A 122 4.06 -41.41 22.64
N ARG A 123 4.80 -42.49 22.95
CA ARG A 123 4.34 -43.72 23.64
C ARG A 123 5.42 -43.98 24.72
N GLY A 124 5.16 -44.06 26.02
CA GLY A 124 4.24 -44.94 26.74
C GLY A 124 5.13 -45.79 27.66
N GLY A 125 5.00 -45.66 28.99
CA GLY A 125 5.80 -46.47 29.92
C GLY A 125 5.86 -45.92 31.36
N GLN A 126 4.83 -46.24 32.14
CA GLN A 126 4.91 -46.92 33.46
C GLN A 126 5.96 -46.44 34.49
N GLN A 127 5.49 -46.14 35.72
CA GLN A 127 5.99 -46.50 37.08
C GLN A 127 5.46 -45.44 38.07
N ARG A 128 4.40 -45.73 38.85
CA ARG A 128 4.38 -46.39 40.18
C ARG A 128 4.71 -45.44 41.35
N LEU A 129 3.64 -45.12 42.09
CA LEU A 129 3.52 -44.92 43.56
C LEU A 129 4.78 -44.58 44.38
N SER A 130 4.71 -43.46 45.12
CA SER A 130 4.89 -43.48 46.59
C SER A 130 4.43 -42.17 47.24
N ARG A 131 3.54 -42.31 48.23
CA ARG A 131 3.31 -41.34 49.32
C ARG A 131 4.62 -41.03 50.05
N VAL A 132 4.78 -39.79 50.49
CA VAL A 132 5.06 -39.43 51.90
C VAL A 132 4.32 -38.12 52.17
#